data_AF-A0A840SPN6-F1
#
_entry.id   AF-A0A840SPN6-F1
#
_cell.length_a   1.000
_cell.length_b   1.000
_cell.length_c   1.000
_cell.angle_alpha   90.00
_cell.angle_beta   90.00
_cell.angle_gamma   90.00
#
_symmetry.space_group_name_H-M   'P 1'
#
loop_
_entity.id
_entity.type
_entity.pdbx_description
1 polymer ?
#
loop_
_entity_poly.entity_id
_entity_poly.type
_entity_poly.pdbx_seq_one_letter_code
_entity_poly.pdbx_strand_id
1 'polypeptide(L)'
;MLRPLLALVCLSAPVAAETLRVATWDVGLARDAAGELLGDLARPPSPQLAAIATVLRAARPDVLLLSGMDDDHQGMALAAFADLLASGPDGLVLPHRFRAAVNAGEPSGFDLDGNGKRTDWADGWGWGRFPGNGGMAILSRLPIDSAAARSFRLLRWRDLPGALLPTKHDGTPFPDPVAAAELRLSSRSHWDVPVVLPGGGRLHLLAAAPTPPLFDGTEGFNRRRNHDEIGFWTAWLGGAVLPDDTGQPATAPHAGFVVLGNLNADPFDGAGLRDGIAGLLAHPRLQDPRPASEGGRAAASPGHAGPPELDTADWDEAGPGNLRVDYVLPSVDLEIAGAGVFWPASGEPFAAAAAAASAHRLVWVDIALP
;
A
#
# COMPACT_ATOMS: atom_id res chain seq x y z
N MET A 1 -38.92 -38.54 -50.96
CA MET A 1 -38.94 -38.18 -49.52
C MET A 1 -37.51 -37.96 -49.05
N LEU A 2 -37.00 -36.73 -49.12
CA LEU A 2 -35.68 -36.35 -48.60
C LEU A 2 -35.89 -35.68 -47.22
N ARG A 3 -35.31 -36.25 -46.16
CA ARG A 3 -35.24 -35.62 -44.84
C ARG A 3 -33.96 -34.79 -44.76
N PRO A 4 -33.99 -33.50 -44.35
CA PRO A 4 -32.77 -32.76 -44.07
C PRO A 4 -32.25 -33.15 -42.69
N LEU A 5 -30.97 -33.48 -42.60
CA LEU A 5 -30.23 -33.57 -41.34
C LEU A 5 -29.89 -32.13 -40.92
N LEU A 6 -30.49 -31.64 -39.82
CA LEU A 6 -30.04 -30.41 -39.17
C LEU A 6 -28.80 -30.75 -38.34
N ALA A 7 -27.63 -30.27 -38.78
CA ALA A 7 -26.43 -30.26 -37.96
C ALA A 7 -26.54 -29.10 -36.96
N LEU A 8 -26.67 -29.44 -35.68
CA LEU A 8 -26.65 -28.47 -34.59
C LEU A 8 -25.19 -28.07 -34.34
N VAL A 9 -24.78 -26.92 -34.85
CA VAL A 9 -23.47 -26.32 -34.52
C VAL A 9 -23.63 -25.61 -33.18
N CYS A 10 -23.17 -26.25 -32.11
CA CYS A 10 -23.02 -25.60 -30.81
C CYS A 10 -21.84 -24.62 -30.88
N LEU A 11 -22.14 -23.34 -31.09
CA LEU A 11 -21.20 -22.25 -30.88
C LEU A 11 -20.99 -22.09 -29.37
N SER A 12 -19.98 -22.76 -28.83
CA SER A 12 -19.46 -22.46 -27.49
C SER A 12 -18.76 -21.10 -27.52
N ALA A 13 -19.43 -20.06 -27.01
CA ALA A 13 -18.77 -18.80 -26.74
C ALA A 13 -17.66 -19.03 -25.71
N PRO A 14 -16.46 -18.43 -25.87
CA PRO A 14 -15.43 -18.50 -24.85
C PRO A 14 -15.97 -17.85 -23.58
N VAL A 15 -16.02 -18.60 -22.49
CA VAL A 15 -16.21 -18.05 -21.15
C VAL A 15 -14.92 -17.28 -20.84
N ALA A 16 -14.96 -15.95 -20.93
CA ALA A 16 -13.87 -15.15 -20.39
C ALA A 16 -13.87 -15.36 -18.87
N ALA A 17 -12.73 -15.76 -18.31
CA ALA A 17 -12.58 -15.81 -16.86
C ALA A 17 -12.85 -14.42 -16.28
N GLU A 18 -13.72 -14.34 -15.27
CA GLU A 18 -13.94 -13.08 -14.57
C GLU A 18 -12.65 -12.66 -13.89
N THR A 19 -12.28 -11.38 -14.02
CA THR A 19 -11.07 -10.82 -13.37
C THR A 19 -11.45 -10.05 -12.12
N LEU A 20 -10.53 -10.02 -11.15
CA LEU A 20 -10.58 -9.18 -9.96
C LEU A 20 -9.47 -8.13 -10.03
N ARG A 21 -9.84 -6.84 -10.02
CA ARG A 21 -8.88 -5.72 -9.97
C ARG A 21 -8.47 -5.43 -8.54
N VAL A 22 -7.23 -5.74 -8.20
CA VAL A 22 -6.60 -5.40 -6.93
C VAL A 22 -5.72 -4.17 -7.13
N ALA A 23 -5.91 -3.14 -6.31
CA ALA A 23 -5.21 -1.87 -6.46
C ALA A 23 -4.69 -1.32 -5.13
N THR A 24 -3.65 -0.50 -5.21
CA THR A 24 -3.16 0.34 -4.11
C THR A 24 -3.05 1.79 -4.57
N TRP A 25 -3.30 2.73 -3.67
CA TRP A 25 -3.05 4.15 -3.92
C TRP A 25 -2.78 4.92 -2.63
N ASP A 26 -1.64 5.63 -2.56
CA ASP A 26 -1.46 6.70 -1.58
C ASP A 26 -2.23 7.95 -2.01
N VAL A 27 -3.28 8.28 -1.27
CA VAL A 27 -4.21 9.36 -1.65
C VAL A 27 -3.82 10.73 -1.11
N GLY A 28 -2.74 10.84 -0.31
CA GLY A 28 -2.31 12.13 0.24
C GLY A 28 -3.42 12.86 1.03
N LEU A 29 -4.25 12.10 1.73
CA LEU A 29 -5.36 12.59 2.57
C LEU A 29 -4.98 12.72 4.05
N ALA A 30 -3.68 12.81 4.35
CA ALA A 30 -3.19 13.14 5.67
C ALA A 30 -3.40 14.64 5.93
N ARG A 31 -3.82 15.00 7.14
CA ARG A 31 -4.09 16.37 7.56
C ARG A 31 -3.19 16.79 8.72
N ASP A 32 -3.34 18.04 9.13
CA ASP A 32 -2.52 18.62 10.18
C ASP A 32 -3.09 18.34 11.57
N ALA A 33 -4.41 18.12 11.67
CA ALA A 33 -5.07 17.75 12.92
C ALA A 33 -6.11 16.61 12.77
N ALA A 34 -6.32 15.88 13.87
CA ALA A 34 -7.27 14.79 13.94
C ALA A 34 -8.70 15.27 13.61
N GLY A 35 -9.40 14.53 12.76
CA GLY A 35 -10.78 14.83 12.35
C GLY A 35 -10.93 15.86 11.24
N GLU A 36 -9.86 16.52 10.79
CA GLU A 36 -9.92 17.46 9.66
C GLU A 36 -10.37 16.77 8.36
N LEU A 37 -9.88 15.55 8.09
CA LEU A 37 -10.31 14.79 6.91
C LEU A 37 -11.82 14.49 6.92
N LEU A 38 -12.38 14.15 8.08
CA LEU A 38 -13.83 13.97 8.22
C LEU A 38 -14.58 15.28 7.95
N GLY A 39 -14.05 16.40 8.44
CA GLY A 39 -14.59 17.74 8.15
C GLY A 39 -14.52 18.10 6.67
N ASP A 40 -13.46 17.71 5.96
CA ASP A 40 -13.36 17.86 4.50
C ASP A 40 -14.44 17.05 3.77
N LEU A 41 -14.64 15.80 4.17
CA LEU A 41 -15.60 14.87 3.56
C LEU A 41 -17.06 15.23 3.87
N ALA A 42 -17.33 15.97 4.94
CA ALA A 42 -18.67 16.46 5.29
C ALA A 42 -19.11 17.70 4.48
N ARG A 43 -18.24 18.25 3.64
CA ARG A 43 -18.46 19.45 2.81
C ARG A 43 -18.49 19.07 1.32
N PRO A 44 -18.90 20.00 0.43
CA PRO A 44 -18.67 19.81 -1.00
C PRO A 44 -17.20 19.44 -1.27
N PRO A 45 -16.91 18.37 -2.05
CA PRO A 45 -15.56 17.86 -2.21
C PRO A 45 -14.58 18.94 -2.70
N SER A 46 -13.41 19.00 -2.06
CA SER A 46 -12.29 19.80 -2.56
C SER A 46 -11.85 19.32 -3.95
N PRO A 47 -11.08 20.12 -4.72
CA PRO A 47 -10.53 19.68 -6.00
C PRO A 47 -9.76 18.35 -5.90
N GLN A 48 -8.98 18.16 -4.82
CA GLN A 48 -8.26 16.91 -4.56
C GLN A 48 -9.22 15.73 -4.35
N LEU A 49 -10.22 15.86 -3.48
CA LEU A 49 -11.19 14.78 -3.21
C LEU A 49 -12.04 14.44 -4.44
N ALA A 50 -12.45 15.45 -5.21
CA ALA A 50 -13.18 15.26 -6.46
C ALA A 50 -12.32 14.55 -7.51
N ALA A 51 -11.03 14.90 -7.60
CA ALA A 51 -10.05 14.26 -8.48
C ALA A 51 -9.82 12.80 -8.11
N ILE A 52 -9.60 12.50 -6.82
CA ILE A 52 -9.47 11.13 -6.30
C ILE A 52 -10.70 10.29 -6.64
N ALA A 53 -11.91 10.81 -6.37
CA ALA A 53 -13.15 10.11 -6.70
C ALA A 53 -13.30 9.88 -8.21
N THR A 54 -12.90 10.84 -9.04
CA THR A 54 -12.92 10.72 -10.50
C THR A 54 -11.99 9.60 -10.98
N VAL A 55 -10.75 9.58 -10.50
CA VAL A 55 -9.77 8.53 -10.85
C VAL A 55 -10.26 7.16 -10.40
N LEU A 56 -10.75 7.01 -9.17
CA LEU A 56 -11.24 5.72 -8.68
C LEU A 56 -12.45 5.22 -9.45
N ARG A 57 -13.41 6.10 -9.77
CA ARG A 57 -14.57 5.73 -10.60
C ARG A 57 -14.18 5.35 -12.03
N ALA A 58 -13.11 5.93 -12.58
CA ALA A 58 -12.57 5.52 -13.88
C ALA A 58 -11.80 4.18 -13.78
N ALA A 59 -10.99 4.00 -12.74
CA ALA A 59 -10.16 2.81 -12.55
C ALA A 59 -10.95 1.56 -12.12
N ARG A 60 -12.10 1.75 -11.44
CA ARG A 60 -13.03 0.70 -10.98
C ARG A 60 -12.33 -0.48 -10.27
N PRO A 61 -11.49 -0.25 -9.24
CA PRO A 61 -10.91 -1.36 -8.48
C PRO A 61 -12.00 -2.18 -7.79
N ASP A 62 -11.81 -3.49 -7.71
CA ASP A 62 -12.67 -4.38 -6.93
C ASP A 62 -12.21 -4.45 -5.47
N VAL A 63 -10.90 -4.38 -5.26
CA VAL A 63 -10.24 -4.33 -3.95
C VAL A 63 -9.21 -3.23 -3.99
N LEU A 64 -9.25 -2.32 -3.03
CA LEU A 64 -8.42 -1.12 -2.97
C LEU A 64 -7.79 -0.97 -1.60
N LEU A 65 -6.47 -0.98 -1.54
CA LEU A 65 -5.70 -0.46 -0.41
C LEU A 65 -5.49 1.05 -0.60
N LEU A 66 -5.87 1.82 0.40
CA LEU A 66 -5.59 3.24 0.53
C LEU A 66 -4.49 3.44 1.57
N SER A 67 -3.43 4.17 1.23
CA SER A 67 -2.48 4.72 2.20
C SER A 67 -2.55 6.24 2.21
N GLY A 68 -1.95 6.86 3.23
CA GLY A 68 -1.97 8.31 3.36
C GLY A 68 -3.36 8.86 3.67
N MET A 69 -4.29 8.03 4.15
CA MET A 69 -5.62 8.45 4.59
C MET A 69 -5.65 8.54 6.11
N ASP A 70 -6.01 9.70 6.65
CA ASP A 70 -6.19 9.82 8.09
C ASP A 70 -7.28 8.87 8.60
N ASP A 71 -6.98 8.27 9.73
CA ASP A 71 -7.86 7.34 10.40
C ASP A 71 -8.45 7.97 11.65
N ASP A 72 -9.77 8.14 11.66
CA ASP A 72 -10.50 8.43 12.89
C ASP A 72 -10.89 7.12 13.58
N HIS A 73 -10.82 7.10 14.91
CA HIS A 73 -11.09 5.90 15.71
C HIS A 73 -12.45 5.24 15.38
N GLN A 74 -13.44 6.02 14.92
CA GLN A 74 -14.79 5.54 14.60
C GLN A 74 -14.97 5.12 13.13
N GLY A 75 -13.96 5.29 12.27
CA GLY A 75 -14.01 4.97 10.84
C GLY A 75 -15.00 5.83 10.05
N MET A 76 -15.37 7.01 10.56
CA MET A 76 -16.33 7.92 9.93
C MET A 76 -15.77 8.56 8.65
N ALA A 77 -14.48 8.89 8.61
CA ALA A 77 -13.83 9.42 7.41
C ALA A 77 -13.81 8.37 6.30
N LEU A 78 -13.47 7.12 6.61
CA LEU A 78 -13.53 6.02 5.64
C LEU A 78 -14.96 5.78 5.13
N ALA A 79 -15.95 5.89 6.01
CA ALA A 79 -17.36 5.81 5.62
C ALA A 79 -17.77 6.93 4.66
N ALA A 80 -17.50 8.18 5.02
CA ALA A 80 -17.83 9.34 4.20
C ALA A 80 -17.09 9.33 2.85
N PHE A 81 -15.85 8.83 2.82
CA PHE A 81 -15.12 8.63 1.58
C PHE A 81 -15.75 7.55 0.70
N ALA A 82 -16.18 6.41 1.27
CA ALA A 82 -16.90 5.39 0.51
C ALA A 82 -18.24 5.91 -0.06
N ASP A 83 -18.98 6.72 0.71
CA ASP A 83 -20.21 7.38 0.25
C ASP A 83 -19.93 8.38 -0.89
N LEU A 84 -18.84 9.14 -0.77
CA LEU A 84 -18.36 10.01 -1.86
C LEU A 84 -18.13 9.17 -3.11
N LEU A 85 -17.39 8.05 -3.05
CA LEU A 85 -17.14 7.20 -4.22
C LEU A 85 -18.43 6.66 -4.85
N ALA A 86 -19.39 6.23 -4.03
CA ALA A 86 -20.67 5.67 -4.48
C ALA A 86 -21.65 6.69 -5.08
N SER A 87 -21.44 7.99 -4.82
CA SER A 87 -22.32 9.05 -5.32
C SER A 87 -22.23 9.26 -6.85
N GLY A 88 -23.33 9.68 -7.46
CA GLY A 88 -23.39 10.03 -8.89
C GLY A 88 -23.69 8.85 -9.83
N PRO A 89 -23.87 9.12 -11.13
CA PRO A 89 -24.26 8.11 -12.12
C PRO A 89 -23.20 7.02 -12.35
N ASP A 90 -21.92 7.35 -12.21
CA ASP A 90 -20.78 6.43 -12.35
C ASP A 90 -20.22 5.97 -10.99
N GLY A 91 -21.07 5.97 -9.96
CA GLY A 91 -20.70 5.63 -8.59
C GLY A 91 -19.94 4.31 -8.47
N LEU A 92 -18.85 4.32 -7.70
CA LEU A 92 -18.07 3.14 -7.36
C LEU A 92 -18.51 2.62 -5.99
N VAL A 93 -19.16 1.46 -5.97
CA VAL A 93 -19.70 0.86 -4.74
C VAL A 93 -18.74 -0.20 -4.22
N LEU A 94 -18.09 0.10 -3.09
CA LEU A 94 -17.19 -0.79 -2.35
C LEU A 94 -17.74 -0.95 -0.91
N PRO A 95 -18.73 -1.82 -0.69
CA PRO A 95 -19.52 -1.83 0.54
C PRO A 95 -18.74 -2.38 1.75
N HIS A 96 -17.67 -3.13 1.52
CA HIS A 96 -16.85 -3.71 2.57
C HIS A 96 -15.64 -2.83 2.86
N ARG A 97 -15.41 -2.60 4.15
CA ARG A 97 -14.40 -1.67 4.65
C ARG A 97 -13.61 -2.35 5.74
N PHE A 98 -12.30 -2.20 5.71
CA PHE A 98 -11.43 -2.64 6.78
C PHE A 98 -10.48 -1.51 7.17
N ARG A 99 -10.31 -1.36 8.48
CA ARG A 99 -9.37 -0.44 9.09
C ARG A 99 -8.87 -1.07 10.39
N ALA A 100 -7.64 -0.77 10.78
CA ALA A 100 -7.08 -1.15 12.05
C ALA A 100 -6.11 -0.06 12.55
N ALA A 101 -5.66 -0.17 13.80
CA ALA A 101 -4.69 0.78 14.34
C ALA A 101 -3.36 0.72 13.58
N VAL A 102 -2.71 1.87 13.44
CA VAL A 102 -1.36 2.03 12.88
C VAL A 102 -0.46 2.70 13.93
N ASN A 103 0.86 2.58 13.77
CA ASN A 103 1.83 3.19 14.68
C ASN A 103 2.03 4.69 14.46
N ALA A 104 1.66 5.22 13.29
CA ALA A 104 1.80 6.64 12.95
C ALA A 104 1.06 7.54 13.95
N GLY A 105 1.83 8.41 14.62
CA GLY A 105 1.35 9.35 15.63
C GLY A 105 0.89 8.75 16.95
N GLU A 106 1.01 7.42 17.15
CA GLU A 106 0.81 6.82 18.47
C GLU A 106 2.02 7.14 19.37
N PRO A 107 1.84 7.77 20.55
CA PRO A 107 2.95 8.12 21.43
C PRO A 107 3.75 6.88 21.87
N SER A 108 5.08 6.93 21.71
CA SER A 108 5.95 5.86 22.22
C SER A 108 6.34 6.05 23.69
N GLY A 109 6.40 7.30 24.15
CA GLY A 109 6.94 7.67 25.46
C GLY A 109 8.48 7.70 25.52
N PHE A 110 9.15 7.49 24.38
CA PHE A 110 10.61 7.52 24.21
C PHE A 110 11.03 8.75 23.39
N ASP A 111 12.32 9.09 23.48
CA ASP A 111 12.99 10.05 22.61
C ASP A 111 13.54 9.28 21.41
N LEU A 112 12.81 9.30 20.29
CA LEU A 112 13.12 8.43 19.13
C LEU A 112 14.01 9.12 18.10
N ASP A 113 14.13 10.44 18.12
CA ASP A 113 15.03 11.19 17.24
C ASP A 113 16.29 11.71 17.97
N GLY A 114 16.37 11.56 19.30
CA GLY A 114 17.51 11.92 20.12
C GLY A 114 17.61 13.42 20.42
N ASN A 115 16.51 14.19 20.27
CA ASN A 115 16.50 15.63 20.48
C ASN A 115 16.30 16.05 21.95
N GLY A 116 16.09 15.10 22.87
CA GLY A 116 15.85 15.31 24.29
C GLY A 116 14.38 15.46 24.70
N LYS A 117 13.44 15.30 23.77
CA LYS A 117 11.99 15.29 24.02
C LYS A 117 11.41 13.90 23.79
N ARG A 118 10.13 13.71 24.12
CA ARG A 118 9.45 12.39 24.08
C ARG A 118 8.03 12.45 23.53
N THR A 119 7.66 13.60 22.98
CA THR A 119 6.27 13.95 22.67
C THR A 119 6.13 14.69 21.35
N ASP A 120 7.22 14.88 20.61
CA ASP A 120 7.16 15.50 19.30
C ASP A 120 6.70 14.46 18.26
N TRP A 121 6.37 14.88 17.05
CA TRP A 121 5.79 13.97 16.03
C TRP A 121 6.73 12.83 15.62
N ALA A 122 8.04 13.03 15.77
CA ALA A 122 9.06 12.02 15.52
C ALA A 122 9.20 11.00 16.66
N ASP A 123 8.61 11.27 17.84
CA ASP A 123 8.65 10.40 19.02
C ASP A 123 7.47 9.41 19.06
N GLY A 124 6.62 9.39 18.04
CA GLY A 124 5.60 8.36 17.87
C GLY A 124 6.19 7.03 17.43
N TRP A 125 5.50 5.91 17.69
CA TRP A 125 5.94 4.59 17.19
C TRP A 125 6.16 4.59 15.68
N GLY A 126 5.41 5.40 14.93
CA GLY A 126 5.79 5.93 13.63
C GLY A 126 5.52 7.42 13.57
N TRP A 127 6.17 8.13 12.65
CA TRP A 127 5.96 9.57 12.50
C TRP A 127 4.49 9.88 12.21
N GLY A 128 3.94 10.87 12.92
CA GLY A 128 2.59 11.35 12.70
C GLY A 128 2.18 12.40 13.73
N ARG A 129 1.27 13.28 13.36
CA ARG A 129 0.84 14.40 14.21
C ARG A 129 -0.16 14.00 15.29
N PHE A 130 -0.88 12.92 15.05
CA PHE A 130 -1.89 12.33 15.94
C PHE A 130 -2.04 10.84 15.61
N PRO A 131 -2.56 10.01 16.54
CA PRO A 131 -2.78 8.59 16.27
C PRO A 131 -3.69 8.38 15.06
N GLY A 132 -3.19 7.64 14.05
CA GLY A 132 -3.92 7.38 12.80
C GLY A 132 -3.62 8.35 11.66
N ASN A 133 -2.72 9.32 11.85
CA ASN A 133 -2.35 10.28 10.81
C ASN A 133 -1.71 9.59 9.58
N GLY A 134 -2.28 9.84 8.40
CA GLY A 134 -1.85 9.24 7.14
C GLY A 134 -1.81 7.71 7.17
N GLY A 135 -2.77 7.08 7.85
CA GLY A 135 -2.87 5.63 8.03
C GLY A 135 -3.21 4.85 6.76
N MET A 136 -3.89 3.72 6.96
CA MET A 136 -4.24 2.78 5.90
C MET A 136 -5.71 2.36 6.01
N ALA A 137 -6.33 2.01 4.88
CA ALA A 137 -7.69 1.47 4.84
C ALA A 137 -7.87 0.56 3.62
N ILE A 138 -8.76 -0.42 3.71
CA ILE A 138 -9.17 -1.26 2.57
C ILE A 138 -10.64 -1.01 2.27
N LEU A 139 -10.94 -0.78 0.98
CA LEU A 139 -12.28 -0.79 0.42
C LEU A 139 -12.40 -1.98 -0.53
N SER A 140 -13.51 -2.71 -0.48
CA SER A 140 -13.70 -3.92 -1.29
C SER A 140 -15.15 -4.10 -1.74
N ARG A 141 -15.31 -4.55 -2.98
CA ARG A 141 -16.55 -5.09 -3.53
C ARG A 141 -16.90 -6.43 -2.89
N LEU A 142 -15.88 -7.24 -2.56
CA LEU A 142 -16.02 -8.55 -1.95
C LEU A 142 -16.01 -8.48 -0.40
N PRO A 143 -16.67 -9.41 0.31
CA PRO A 143 -16.63 -9.44 1.76
C PRO A 143 -15.22 -9.54 2.32
N ILE A 144 -14.93 -8.78 3.37
CA ILE A 144 -13.68 -8.85 4.12
C ILE A 144 -13.91 -9.71 5.37
N ASP A 145 -13.08 -10.72 5.60
CA ASP A 145 -13.10 -11.52 6.81
C ASP A 145 -12.25 -10.86 7.91
N SER A 146 -12.80 -9.81 8.52
CA SER A 146 -12.13 -9.06 9.58
C SER A 146 -11.82 -9.89 10.82
N ALA A 147 -12.53 -11.01 11.04
CA ALA A 147 -12.27 -11.88 12.20
C ALA A 147 -11.01 -12.72 12.01
N ALA A 148 -10.63 -12.99 10.76
CA ALA A 148 -9.39 -13.68 10.40
C ALA A 148 -8.23 -12.74 10.04
N ALA A 149 -8.46 -11.41 10.07
CA ALA A 149 -7.42 -10.44 9.79
C ALA A 149 -6.36 -10.42 10.89
N ARG A 150 -5.09 -10.31 10.48
CA ARG A 150 -3.94 -10.21 11.37
C ARG A 150 -3.24 -8.87 11.17
N SER A 151 -2.64 -8.36 12.24
CA SER A 151 -1.82 -7.15 12.22
C SER A 151 -0.51 -7.45 12.96
N PHE A 152 0.57 -6.80 12.53
CA PHE A 152 1.91 -6.95 13.09
C PHE A 152 2.53 -5.60 13.46
N ARG A 153 1.69 -4.61 13.81
CA ARG A 153 2.17 -3.27 14.16
C ARG A 153 3.00 -3.30 15.43
N LEU A 154 2.76 -4.24 16.34
CA LEU A 154 3.43 -4.36 17.63
C LEU A 154 4.74 -5.15 17.57
N LEU A 155 5.07 -5.76 16.41
CA LEU A 155 6.33 -6.48 16.24
C LEU A 155 7.50 -5.53 16.52
N ARG A 156 8.35 -5.88 17.49
CA ARG A 156 9.57 -5.12 17.75
C ARG A 156 10.55 -5.33 16.61
N TRP A 157 11.22 -4.25 16.22
CA TRP A 157 12.16 -4.26 15.10
C TRP A 157 13.27 -5.30 15.30
N ARG A 158 13.84 -5.38 16.51
CA ARG A 158 14.87 -6.37 16.85
C ARG A 158 14.43 -7.83 16.71
N ASP A 159 13.12 -8.10 16.72
CA ASP A 159 12.57 -9.45 16.66
C ASP A 159 12.41 -9.92 15.18
N LEU A 160 12.65 -9.03 14.20
CA LEU A 160 12.75 -9.41 12.79
C LEU A 160 14.10 -10.13 12.55
N PRO A 161 14.09 -11.33 11.91
CA PRO A 161 15.33 -12.01 11.54
C PRO A 161 16.23 -11.14 10.66
N GLY A 162 17.47 -10.92 11.09
CA GLY A 162 18.44 -10.11 10.35
C GLY A 162 18.24 -8.60 10.45
N ALA A 163 17.48 -8.12 11.44
CA ALA A 163 17.17 -6.69 11.62
C ALA A 163 18.42 -5.78 11.56
N LEU A 164 18.35 -4.77 10.70
CA LEU A 164 19.33 -3.71 10.49
C LEU A 164 19.06 -2.53 11.43
N LEU A 165 19.12 -2.77 12.74
CA LEU A 165 18.90 -1.72 13.74
C LEU A 165 19.88 -0.54 13.57
N PRO A 166 19.43 0.71 13.74
CA PRO A 166 20.28 1.88 13.61
C PRO A 166 21.26 2.01 14.78
N THR A 167 22.46 2.51 14.49
CA THR A 167 23.49 2.81 15.47
C THR A 167 24.10 4.18 15.20
N LYS A 168 24.58 4.84 16.26
CA LYS A 168 25.42 6.03 16.15
C LYS A 168 26.80 5.68 15.57
N HIS A 169 27.59 6.71 15.25
CA HIS A 169 28.93 6.54 14.69
C HIS A 169 29.89 5.75 15.59
N ASP A 170 29.73 5.85 16.91
CA ASP A 170 30.51 5.11 17.90
C ASP A 170 30.04 3.65 18.11
N GLY A 171 29.04 3.21 17.35
CA GLY A 171 28.46 1.87 17.42
C GLY A 171 27.42 1.68 18.52
N THR A 172 27.09 2.72 19.29
CA THR A 172 26.01 2.63 20.28
C THR A 172 24.63 2.58 19.59
N PRO A 173 23.63 1.88 20.17
CA PRO A 173 22.27 1.87 19.61
C PRO A 173 21.70 3.27 19.41
N PHE A 174 20.92 3.43 18.33
CA PHE A 174 20.06 4.59 18.11
C PHE A 174 18.61 4.11 17.91
N PRO A 175 17.62 4.66 18.63
CA PRO A 175 17.72 5.67 19.69
C PRO A 175 18.41 5.08 20.93
N ASP A 176 18.30 5.72 22.11
CA ASP A 176 18.98 5.18 23.31
C ASP A 176 18.65 3.67 23.54
N PRO A 177 19.54 2.89 24.18
CA PRO A 177 19.40 1.44 24.25
C PRO A 177 18.06 0.92 24.80
N VAL A 178 17.39 1.68 25.67
CA VAL A 178 16.07 1.30 26.20
C VAL A 178 15.00 1.48 25.12
N ALA A 179 14.99 2.62 24.45
CA ALA A 179 14.08 2.90 23.34
C ALA A 179 14.30 1.94 22.16
N ALA A 180 15.57 1.69 21.77
CA ALA A 180 15.92 0.78 20.69
C ALA A 180 15.44 -0.67 20.95
N ALA A 181 15.40 -1.10 22.21
CA ALA A 181 14.90 -2.44 22.58
C ALA A 181 13.37 -2.58 22.43
N GLU A 182 12.63 -1.48 22.50
CA GLU A 182 11.16 -1.46 22.44
C GLU A 182 10.62 -0.98 21.08
N LEU A 183 11.49 -0.46 20.22
CA LEU A 183 11.11 0.11 18.92
C LEU A 183 10.34 -0.90 18.07
N ARG A 184 9.14 -0.51 17.64
CA ARG A 184 8.30 -1.29 16.73
C ARG A 184 8.83 -1.19 15.30
N LEU A 185 8.79 -2.28 14.54
CA LEU A 185 9.24 -2.30 13.14
C LEU A 185 8.38 -1.37 12.29
N SER A 186 7.08 -1.64 12.24
CA SER A 186 6.14 -0.93 11.36
C SER A 186 6.00 0.53 11.73
N SER A 187 6.14 1.45 10.79
CA SER A 187 5.83 2.88 10.92
C SER A 187 4.32 3.12 10.86
N ARG A 188 3.62 2.39 10.00
CA ARG A 188 2.16 2.28 10.00
C ARG A 188 1.74 0.91 10.52
N SER A 189 1.62 -0.08 9.65
CA SER A 189 1.39 -1.47 10.04
C SER A 189 1.77 -2.43 8.90
N HIS A 190 1.85 -3.71 9.23
CA HIS A 190 1.72 -4.81 8.29
C HIS A 190 0.41 -5.52 8.62
N TRP A 191 -0.44 -5.73 7.62
CA TRP A 191 -1.70 -6.45 7.76
C TRP A 191 -1.74 -7.65 6.83
N ASP A 192 -2.37 -8.73 7.32
CA ASP A 192 -2.87 -9.81 6.48
C ASP A 192 -4.39 -9.83 6.59
N VAL A 193 -5.08 -9.41 5.53
CA VAL A 193 -6.54 -9.22 5.51
C VAL A 193 -7.17 -10.10 4.44
N PRO A 194 -7.91 -11.16 4.82
CA PRO A 194 -8.55 -12.01 3.83
C PRO A 194 -9.80 -11.36 3.24
N VAL A 195 -9.92 -11.39 1.90
CA VAL A 195 -11.19 -11.15 1.20
C VAL A 195 -11.78 -12.47 0.72
N VAL A 196 -13.10 -12.61 0.82
CA VAL A 196 -13.83 -13.83 0.47
C VAL A 196 -14.19 -13.79 -1.01
N LEU A 197 -13.63 -14.73 -1.77
CA LEU A 197 -13.89 -14.90 -3.20
C LEU A 197 -15.28 -15.54 -3.44
N PRO A 198 -15.90 -15.35 -4.61
CA PRO A 198 -17.21 -15.93 -4.93
C PRO A 198 -17.32 -17.45 -4.72
N GLY A 199 -16.23 -18.20 -4.94
CA GLY A 199 -16.15 -19.65 -4.67
C GLY A 199 -15.93 -20.04 -3.21
N GLY A 200 -15.91 -19.09 -2.27
CA GLY A 200 -15.66 -19.31 -0.84
C GLY A 200 -14.17 -19.39 -0.45
N GLY A 201 -13.27 -19.38 -1.44
CA GLY A 201 -11.83 -19.23 -1.21
C GLY A 201 -11.47 -17.86 -0.63
N ARG A 202 -10.24 -17.70 -0.16
CA ARG A 202 -9.72 -16.44 0.37
C ARG A 202 -8.58 -15.93 -0.50
N LEU A 203 -8.61 -14.64 -0.79
CA LEU A 203 -7.45 -13.90 -1.27
C LEU A 203 -6.92 -13.08 -0.09
N HIS A 204 -5.67 -13.30 0.30
CA HIS A 204 -5.03 -12.58 1.39
C HIS A 204 -4.39 -11.29 0.88
N LEU A 205 -4.81 -10.15 1.43
CA LEU A 205 -4.19 -8.84 1.18
C LEU A 205 -3.10 -8.61 2.21
N LEU A 206 -1.85 -8.70 1.78
CA LEU A 206 -0.65 -8.46 2.58
C LEU A 206 -0.25 -7.00 2.45
N ALA A 207 -0.89 -6.15 3.25
CA ALA A 207 -0.87 -4.70 3.12
C ALA A 207 0.14 -4.04 4.06
N ALA A 208 0.94 -3.11 3.54
CA ALA A 208 1.80 -2.25 4.35
C ALA A 208 1.97 -0.86 3.73
N ALA A 209 2.39 0.10 4.56
CA ALA A 209 2.83 1.41 4.10
C ALA A 209 4.08 1.82 4.91
N PRO A 210 5.26 1.28 4.57
CA PRO A 210 6.54 1.59 5.18
C PRO A 210 6.86 3.09 5.26
N THR A 211 7.83 3.43 6.10
CA THR A 211 8.33 4.80 6.24
C THR A 211 9.03 5.23 4.95
N PRO A 212 8.93 6.51 4.53
CA PRO A 212 9.81 7.04 3.49
C PRO A 212 11.28 6.97 3.93
N PRO A 213 12.22 6.50 3.10
CA PRO A 213 13.64 6.35 3.44
C PRO A 213 14.41 7.69 3.41
N LEU A 214 13.83 8.74 3.99
CA LEU A 214 14.33 10.12 3.99
C LEU A 214 14.40 10.68 5.42
N PHE A 215 14.87 11.92 5.57
CA PHE A 215 14.93 12.64 6.85
C PHE A 215 15.82 11.97 7.92
N ASP A 216 16.88 11.30 7.45
CA ASP A 216 17.84 10.59 8.29
C ASP A 216 18.98 11.47 8.79
N GLY A 217 19.42 11.23 10.03
CA GLY A 217 20.76 11.56 10.48
C GLY A 217 21.79 10.55 9.99
N THR A 218 22.97 10.57 10.62
CA THR A 218 24.09 9.70 10.25
C THR A 218 23.84 8.20 10.48
N GLU A 219 22.89 7.88 11.36
CA GLU A 219 22.45 6.53 11.71
C GLU A 219 21.66 5.85 10.59
N GLY A 220 21.02 6.63 9.70
CA GLY A 220 20.19 6.11 8.61
C GLY A 220 18.93 5.39 9.09
N PHE A 221 18.25 5.94 10.10
CA PHE A 221 17.11 5.33 10.78
C PHE A 221 16.00 4.90 9.82
N ASN A 222 15.43 5.83 9.05
CA ASN A 222 14.34 5.62 8.11
C ASN A 222 14.76 4.76 6.92
N ARG A 223 15.97 4.92 6.36
CA ARG A 223 16.46 4.03 5.30
C ARG A 223 16.54 2.57 5.75
N ARG A 224 17.03 2.32 6.97
CA ARG A 224 17.10 0.98 7.57
C ARG A 224 15.73 0.44 7.94
N ARG A 225 14.87 1.30 8.48
CA ARG A 225 13.50 0.93 8.86
C ARG A 225 12.68 0.54 7.64
N ASN A 226 12.70 1.36 6.59
CA ASN A 226 12.05 1.06 5.32
C ASN A 226 12.53 -0.28 4.75
N HIS A 227 13.85 -0.50 4.72
CA HIS A 227 14.43 -1.77 4.30
C HIS A 227 13.84 -2.97 5.05
N ASP A 228 13.77 -2.90 6.38
CA ASP A 228 13.30 -4.01 7.20
C ASP A 228 11.77 -4.13 7.25
N GLU A 229 11.03 -3.04 7.07
CA GLU A 229 9.59 -3.09 6.84
C GLU A 229 9.28 -3.84 5.53
N ILE A 230 10.05 -3.60 4.46
CA ILE A 230 9.94 -4.42 3.25
C ILE A 230 10.44 -5.85 3.51
N GLY A 231 11.56 -5.99 4.24
CA GLY A 231 12.18 -7.25 4.62
C GLY A 231 11.28 -8.16 5.45
N PHE A 232 10.31 -7.60 6.19
CA PHE A 232 9.25 -8.35 6.87
C PHE A 232 8.56 -9.33 5.92
N TRP A 233 8.17 -8.87 4.73
CA TRP A 233 7.48 -9.73 3.75
C TRP A 233 8.39 -10.84 3.25
N THR A 234 9.64 -10.54 2.93
CA THR A 234 10.63 -11.54 2.50
C THR A 234 10.85 -12.60 3.59
N ALA A 235 11.02 -12.19 4.84
CA ALA A 235 11.22 -13.11 5.96
C ALA A 235 9.97 -13.98 6.20
N TRP A 236 8.79 -13.36 6.24
CA TRP A 236 7.53 -14.05 6.56
C TRP A 236 7.10 -15.00 5.44
N LEU A 237 7.21 -14.58 4.18
CA LEU A 237 6.97 -15.45 3.01
C LEU A 237 8.02 -16.55 2.87
N GLY A 238 9.23 -16.31 3.37
CA GLY A 238 10.33 -17.28 3.49
C GLY A 238 10.18 -18.29 4.65
N GLY A 239 9.11 -18.19 5.44
CA GLY A 239 8.78 -19.15 6.49
C GLY A 239 9.10 -18.72 7.91
N ALA A 240 9.49 -17.46 8.14
CA ALA A 240 9.58 -16.93 9.49
C ALA A 240 8.23 -17.03 10.21
N VAL A 241 8.29 -17.39 11.50
CA VAL A 241 7.13 -17.37 12.39
C VAL A 241 7.22 -16.11 13.23
N LEU A 242 6.31 -15.18 13.02
CA LEU A 242 6.29 -13.88 13.69
C LEU A 242 5.02 -13.76 14.53
N PRO A 243 5.07 -13.20 15.76
CA PRO A 243 3.86 -12.99 16.54
C PRO A 243 3.01 -11.88 15.90
N ASP A 244 1.71 -12.13 15.74
CA ASP A 244 0.76 -11.06 15.45
C ASP A 244 0.49 -10.19 16.69
N ASP A 245 -0.32 -9.14 16.52
CA ASP A 245 -0.65 -8.19 17.59
C ASP A 245 -1.46 -8.82 18.75
N THR A 246 -1.98 -10.05 18.59
CA THR A 246 -2.60 -10.84 19.67
C THR A 246 -1.59 -11.73 20.40
N GLY A 247 -0.32 -11.69 19.98
CA GLY A 247 0.77 -12.51 20.51
C GLY A 247 0.78 -13.94 19.95
N GLN A 248 -0.07 -14.26 18.97
CA GLN A 248 -0.12 -15.60 18.38
C GLN A 248 0.96 -15.77 17.32
N PRO A 249 1.72 -16.87 17.33
CA PRO A 249 2.67 -17.18 16.25
C PRO A 249 1.93 -17.29 14.92
N ALA A 250 2.34 -16.50 13.93
CA ALA A 250 1.70 -16.42 12.63
C ALA A 250 2.68 -16.76 11.50
N THR A 251 2.23 -17.61 10.58
CA THR A 251 2.90 -17.93 9.32
C THR A 251 2.18 -17.29 8.14
N ALA A 252 2.92 -17.02 7.07
CA ALA A 252 2.36 -16.51 5.83
C ALA A 252 1.30 -17.47 5.23
N PRO A 253 0.27 -16.95 4.53
CA PRO A 253 -0.64 -17.78 3.74
C PRO A 253 0.15 -18.58 2.71
N HIS A 254 -0.28 -19.81 2.38
CA HIS A 254 0.45 -20.69 1.46
C HIS A 254 0.33 -20.29 -0.01
N ALA A 255 -0.86 -19.85 -0.42
CA ALA A 255 -1.24 -19.51 -1.79
C ALA A 255 -2.33 -18.43 -1.73
N GLY A 256 -2.70 -17.85 -2.88
CA GLY A 256 -3.79 -16.89 -2.99
C GLY A 256 -3.56 -15.63 -2.15
N PHE A 257 -2.46 -14.93 -2.39
CA PHE A 257 -2.16 -13.67 -1.70
C PHE A 257 -1.58 -12.61 -2.63
N VAL A 258 -1.70 -11.34 -2.22
CA VAL A 258 -1.12 -10.19 -2.91
C VAL A 258 -0.41 -9.33 -1.88
N VAL A 259 0.88 -9.06 -2.08
CA VAL A 259 1.59 -8.01 -1.33
C VAL A 259 1.32 -6.67 -2.00
N LEU A 260 0.82 -5.69 -1.26
CA LEU A 260 0.45 -4.40 -1.84
C LEU A 260 0.65 -3.21 -0.89
N GLY A 261 0.97 -2.05 -1.47
CA GLY A 261 1.14 -0.81 -0.73
C GLY A 261 2.13 0.17 -1.35
N ASN A 262 2.17 1.38 -0.77
CA ASN A 262 3.26 2.33 -0.95
C ASN A 262 4.46 1.86 -0.12
N LEU A 263 5.38 1.13 -0.75
CA LEU A 263 6.58 0.59 -0.12
C LEU A 263 7.73 1.61 -0.01
N ASN A 264 7.59 2.80 -0.61
CA ASN A 264 8.55 3.89 -0.53
C ASN A 264 9.99 3.54 -1.00
N ALA A 265 10.16 2.48 -1.77
CA ALA A 265 11.47 2.04 -2.25
C ALA A 265 11.44 1.74 -3.75
N ASP A 266 12.34 2.40 -4.47
CA ASP A 266 12.62 2.15 -5.88
C ASP A 266 13.81 1.19 -6.02
N PRO A 267 13.77 0.22 -6.97
CA PRO A 267 14.86 -0.74 -7.15
C PRO A 267 16.14 -0.14 -7.78
N PHE A 268 16.08 1.03 -8.40
CA PHE A 268 17.17 1.67 -9.13
C PHE A 268 17.57 3.02 -8.51
N ASP A 269 16.59 3.83 -8.15
CA ASP A 269 16.76 5.25 -7.80
C ASP A 269 16.35 5.56 -6.35
N GLY A 270 16.37 6.84 -5.98
CA GLY A 270 15.99 7.30 -4.64
C GLY A 270 17.00 6.95 -3.54
N ALA A 271 16.59 7.21 -2.29
CA ALA A 271 17.45 7.12 -1.11
C ALA A 271 17.38 5.75 -0.39
N GLY A 272 16.44 4.87 -0.76
CA GLY A 272 16.23 3.57 -0.09
C GLY A 272 17.44 2.64 -0.18
N LEU A 273 17.55 1.71 0.78
CA LEU A 273 18.49 0.59 0.67
C LEU A 273 17.93 -0.43 -0.32
N ARG A 274 18.47 -0.43 -1.55
CA ARG A 274 17.95 -1.17 -2.71
C ARG A 274 17.74 -2.67 -2.46
N ASP A 275 18.61 -3.31 -1.66
CA ASP A 275 18.55 -4.75 -1.41
C ASP A 275 17.21 -5.20 -0.77
N GLY A 276 16.54 -4.33 -0.01
CA GLY A 276 15.25 -4.64 0.60
C GLY A 276 14.16 -4.88 -0.44
N ILE A 277 13.93 -3.90 -1.33
CA ILE A 277 12.94 -4.03 -2.40
C ILE A 277 13.36 -5.03 -3.46
N ALA A 278 14.66 -5.11 -3.79
CA ALA A 278 15.17 -6.10 -4.73
C ALA A 278 14.93 -7.54 -4.23
N GLY A 279 15.12 -7.80 -2.93
CA GLY A 279 14.83 -9.09 -2.31
C GLY A 279 13.34 -9.46 -2.37
N LEU A 280 12.44 -8.50 -2.14
CA LEU A 280 11.00 -8.74 -2.25
C LEU A 280 10.57 -9.02 -3.69
N LEU A 281 11.03 -8.22 -4.66
CA LEU A 281 10.71 -8.41 -6.08
C LEU A 281 11.27 -9.72 -6.65
N ALA A 282 12.39 -10.21 -6.11
CA ALA A 282 12.99 -11.49 -6.50
C ALA A 282 12.43 -12.69 -5.72
N HIS A 283 11.49 -12.49 -4.79
CA HIS A 283 11.00 -13.56 -3.92
C HIS A 283 10.26 -14.65 -4.74
N PRO A 284 10.62 -15.95 -4.61
CA PRO A 284 10.15 -17.01 -5.52
C PRO A 284 8.66 -17.32 -5.44
N ARG A 285 7.95 -16.76 -4.44
CA ARG A 285 6.50 -16.90 -4.27
C ARG A 285 5.71 -15.72 -4.82
N LEU A 286 6.38 -14.69 -5.32
CA LEU A 286 5.78 -13.48 -5.86
C LEU A 286 6.04 -13.35 -7.37
N GLN A 287 5.18 -12.58 -8.01
CA GLN A 287 5.33 -12.15 -9.40
C GLN A 287 5.37 -10.62 -9.41
N ASP A 288 6.32 -10.04 -10.16
CA ASP A 288 6.32 -8.61 -10.45
C ASP A 288 5.64 -8.35 -11.81
N PRO A 289 4.40 -7.82 -11.84
CA PRO A 289 3.71 -7.52 -13.09
C PRO A 289 4.25 -6.31 -13.85
N ARG A 290 5.17 -5.53 -13.24
CA ARG A 290 5.77 -4.31 -13.82
C ARG A 290 4.72 -3.40 -14.47
N PRO A 291 3.71 -2.92 -13.69
CA PRO A 291 2.67 -2.04 -14.19
C PRO A 291 3.32 -0.79 -14.79
N ALA A 292 2.88 -0.41 -15.99
CA ALA A 292 3.47 0.70 -16.74
C ALA A 292 2.42 1.76 -17.14
N SER A 293 2.88 2.96 -17.50
CA SER A 293 2.04 4.03 -18.04
C SER A 293 2.77 4.94 -19.03
N GLU A 294 2.02 5.52 -19.96
CA GLU A 294 2.56 6.56 -20.86
C GLU A 294 2.81 7.88 -20.13
N GLY A 295 2.02 8.20 -19.09
CA GLY A 295 2.25 9.37 -18.25
C GLY A 295 3.58 9.30 -17.50
N GLY A 296 3.89 8.16 -16.87
CA GLY A 296 5.19 7.94 -16.23
C GLY A 296 6.34 8.04 -17.23
N ARG A 297 6.21 7.41 -18.41
CA ARG A 297 7.22 7.51 -19.48
C ARG A 297 7.49 8.96 -19.89
N ALA A 298 6.44 9.77 -20.02
CA ALA A 298 6.54 11.17 -20.42
C ALA A 298 7.10 12.07 -19.30
N ALA A 299 6.96 11.65 -18.04
CA ALA A 299 7.40 12.38 -16.85
C ALA A 299 8.77 11.90 -16.34
N ALA A 300 9.64 11.37 -17.22
CA ALA A 300 10.93 10.83 -16.82
C ALA A 300 11.83 11.88 -16.12
N SER A 301 12.33 11.53 -14.94
CA SER A 301 13.24 12.38 -14.17
C SER A 301 14.68 12.31 -14.70
N PRO A 302 15.37 13.45 -14.93
CA PRO A 302 16.73 13.46 -15.42
C PRO A 302 17.72 12.78 -14.48
N GLY A 303 18.52 11.84 -15.01
CA GLY A 303 19.59 11.18 -14.25
C GLY A 303 19.15 9.93 -13.48
N HIS A 304 17.86 9.60 -13.50
CA HIS A 304 17.36 8.31 -12.99
C HIS A 304 17.79 7.16 -13.91
N ALA A 305 18.08 6.01 -13.30
CA ALA A 305 18.52 4.80 -14.00
C ALA A 305 17.36 3.83 -14.29
N GLY A 306 16.28 3.91 -13.52
CA GLY A 306 15.08 3.10 -13.68
C GLY A 306 14.28 3.44 -14.95
N PRO A 307 13.45 2.50 -15.43
CA PRO A 307 12.54 2.74 -16.55
C PRO A 307 11.36 3.64 -16.12
N PRO A 308 11.23 4.86 -16.66
CA PRO A 308 10.27 5.85 -16.18
C PRO A 308 8.80 5.44 -16.41
N GLU A 309 8.53 4.57 -17.38
CA GLU A 309 7.17 4.03 -17.55
C GLU A 309 6.67 3.24 -16.33
N LEU A 310 7.57 2.77 -15.45
CA LEU A 310 7.21 2.04 -14.23
C LEU A 310 7.07 2.95 -13.00
N ASP A 311 7.33 4.24 -13.13
CA ASP A 311 7.20 5.18 -12.01
C ASP A 311 5.74 5.26 -11.55
N THR A 312 5.57 5.34 -10.24
CA THR A 312 4.25 5.35 -9.59
C THR A 312 4.03 6.62 -8.78
N ALA A 313 5.04 7.47 -8.64
CA ALA A 313 4.96 8.75 -7.96
C ALA A 313 5.65 9.86 -8.75
N ASP A 314 5.08 11.06 -8.63
CA ASP A 314 5.48 12.29 -9.29
C ASP A 314 5.86 13.34 -8.25
N TRP A 315 7.16 13.51 -8.00
CA TRP A 315 7.69 14.46 -7.03
C TRP A 315 8.62 15.47 -7.68
N ASP A 316 8.90 16.56 -6.95
CA ASP A 316 9.80 17.61 -7.44
C ASP A 316 11.21 17.04 -7.73
N GLU A 317 11.77 17.45 -8.86
CA GLU A 317 13.12 17.08 -9.34
C GLU A 317 14.24 17.60 -8.43
N ALA A 318 13.99 18.64 -7.63
CA ALA A 318 14.89 19.07 -6.56
C ALA A 318 14.88 18.11 -5.35
N GLY A 319 13.86 17.25 -5.28
CA GLY A 319 13.72 16.17 -4.30
C GLY A 319 14.11 14.82 -4.92
N PRO A 320 13.32 13.76 -4.69
CA PRO A 320 13.66 12.42 -5.18
C PRO A 320 13.34 12.20 -6.66
N GLY A 321 12.69 13.16 -7.35
CA GLY A 321 12.14 12.92 -8.68
C GLY A 321 11.10 11.80 -8.70
N ASN A 322 10.82 11.27 -9.88
CA ASN A 322 9.81 10.25 -10.11
C ASN A 322 10.39 8.86 -9.87
N LEU A 323 9.63 8.04 -9.14
CA LEU A 323 10.08 6.74 -8.64
C LEU A 323 8.96 5.71 -8.70
N ARG A 324 9.33 4.44 -8.79
CA ARG A 324 8.48 3.28 -8.56
C ARG A 324 8.46 2.92 -7.08
N VAL A 325 7.42 3.32 -6.37
CA VAL A 325 7.29 3.14 -4.92
C VAL A 325 6.02 2.42 -4.48
N ASP A 326 5.04 2.27 -5.37
CA ASP A 326 3.77 1.58 -5.12
C ASP A 326 3.75 0.23 -5.82
N TYR A 327 3.34 -0.81 -5.10
CA TYR A 327 3.44 -2.19 -5.56
C TYR A 327 2.14 -2.96 -5.36
N VAL A 328 1.86 -3.85 -6.31
CA VAL A 328 0.84 -4.92 -6.21
C VAL A 328 1.50 -6.17 -6.78
N LEU A 329 1.86 -7.11 -5.90
CA LEU A 329 2.67 -8.29 -6.20
C LEU A 329 1.85 -9.55 -5.86
N PRO A 330 1.14 -10.13 -6.85
CA PRO A 330 0.41 -11.38 -6.66
C PRO A 330 1.35 -12.56 -6.40
N SER A 331 0.85 -13.57 -5.69
CA SER A 331 1.55 -14.84 -5.53
C SER A 331 1.61 -15.60 -6.86
N VAL A 332 2.62 -16.47 -7.03
CA VAL A 332 2.90 -17.22 -8.28
C VAL A 332 1.79 -18.15 -8.75
N ASP A 333 0.85 -18.50 -7.87
CA ASP A 333 -0.32 -19.32 -8.18
C ASP A 333 -1.49 -18.52 -8.78
N LEU A 334 -1.44 -17.18 -8.74
CA LEU A 334 -2.47 -16.32 -9.33
C LEU A 334 -2.13 -15.99 -10.79
N GLU A 335 -3.09 -16.16 -11.69
CA GLU A 335 -2.96 -15.75 -13.08
C GLU A 335 -3.17 -14.24 -13.21
N ILE A 336 -2.18 -13.53 -13.77
CA ILE A 336 -2.26 -12.09 -14.04
C ILE A 336 -2.86 -11.87 -15.43
N ALA A 337 -4.02 -11.20 -15.47
CA ALA A 337 -4.74 -10.86 -16.69
C ALA A 337 -4.36 -9.47 -17.23
N GLY A 338 -3.88 -8.58 -16.37
CA GLY A 338 -3.49 -7.22 -16.74
C GLY A 338 -2.86 -6.46 -15.57
N ALA A 339 -2.14 -5.39 -15.87
CA ALA A 339 -1.58 -4.50 -14.86
C ALA A 339 -1.36 -3.10 -15.44
N GLY A 340 -1.35 -2.08 -14.59
CA GLY A 340 -1.05 -0.73 -15.03
C GLY A 340 -0.92 0.28 -13.90
N VAL A 341 -0.37 1.44 -14.26
CA VAL A 341 -0.38 2.63 -13.42
C VAL A 341 -1.41 3.59 -14.02
N PHE A 342 -2.35 4.09 -13.22
CA PHE A 342 -3.30 5.10 -13.66
C PHE A 342 -2.60 6.47 -13.72
N TRP A 343 -1.81 6.66 -14.77
CA TRP A 343 -1.11 7.90 -15.07
C TRP A 343 -1.27 8.19 -16.57
N PRO A 344 -2.39 8.81 -16.97
CA PRO A 344 -2.62 9.19 -18.36
C PRO A 344 -1.60 10.24 -18.82
N ALA A 345 -1.27 10.25 -20.11
CA ALA A 345 -0.40 11.26 -20.68
C ALA A 345 -1.08 12.64 -20.70
N SER A 346 -0.29 13.71 -20.80
CA SER A 346 -0.85 15.07 -20.88
C SER A 346 -1.80 15.21 -22.07
N GLY A 347 -3.00 15.74 -21.82
CA GLY A 347 -4.07 15.88 -22.81
C GLY A 347 -5.00 14.68 -22.95
N GLU A 348 -4.70 13.54 -22.32
CA GLU A 348 -5.60 12.39 -22.27
C GLU A 348 -6.73 12.57 -21.23
N PRO A 349 -7.85 11.85 -21.38
CA PRO A 349 -8.88 11.80 -20.35
C PRO A 349 -8.30 11.50 -18.97
N PHE A 350 -8.82 12.20 -17.95
CA PHE A 350 -8.43 12.06 -16.55
C PHE A 350 -7.00 12.52 -16.18
N ALA A 351 -6.16 12.99 -17.12
CA ALA A 351 -4.81 13.47 -16.81
C ALA A 351 -4.80 14.58 -15.74
N ALA A 352 -5.69 15.58 -15.87
CA ALA A 352 -5.82 16.66 -14.89
C ALA A 352 -6.31 16.16 -13.52
N ALA A 353 -7.18 15.14 -13.50
CA ALA A 353 -7.64 14.53 -12.25
C ALA A 353 -6.51 13.74 -11.58
N ALA A 354 -5.75 12.94 -12.33
CA ALA A 354 -4.60 12.21 -11.80
C ALA A 354 -3.56 13.16 -11.17
N ALA A 355 -3.24 14.27 -11.85
CA ALA A 355 -2.31 15.28 -11.36
C ALA A 355 -2.81 16.03 -10.11
N ALA A 356 -4.12 16.29 -10.01
CA ALA A 356 -4.71 17.01 -8.87
C ALA A 356 -4.98 16.11 -7.64
N ALA A 357 -4.97 14.79 -7.81
CA ALA A 357 -5.38 13.84 -6.78
C ALA A 357 -4.29 13.59 -5.71
N SER A 358 -3.09 13.21 -6.15
CA SER A 358 -1.97 12.84 -5.28
C SER A 358 -0.66 12.96 -6.05
N ALA A 359 0.48 13.04 -5.35
CA ALA A 359 1.79 12.82 -5.96
C ALA A 359 1.92 11.37 -6.45
N HIS A 360 1.30 10.42 -5.75
CA HIS A 360 1.26 9.01 -6.16
C HIS A 360 0.18 8.77 -7.21
N ARG A 361 0.33 7.68 -7.95
CA ARG A 361 -0.61 7.18 -8.95
C ARG A 361 -1.18 5.85 -8.49
N LEU A 362 -2.42 5.59 -8.87
CA LEU A 362 -3.08 4.33 -8.54
C LEU A 362 -2.42 3.19 -9.34
N VAL A 363 -1.92 2.18 -8.64
CA VAL A 363 -1.34 0.97 -9.24
C VAL A 363 -2.34 -0.16 -9.12
N TRP A 364 -2.59 -0.88 -10.21
CA TRP A 364 -3.57 -1.97 -10.24
C TRP A 364 -3.06 -3.19 -10.99
N VAL A 365 -3.57 -4.35 -10.59
CA VAL A 365 -3.37 -5.64 -11.24
C VAL A 365 -4.72 -6.35 -11.31
N ASP A 366 -5.05 -6.86 -12.49
CA ASP A 366 -6.19 -7.75 -12.71
C ASP A 366 -5.71 -9.19 -12.57
N ILE A 367 -6.28 -9.93 -11.64
CA ILE A 367 -6.05 -11.37 -11.47
C ILE A 367 -7.26 -12.15 -11.96
N ALA A 368 -7.05 -13.28 -12.63
CA ALA A 368 -8.15 -14.17 -12.98
C ALA A 368 -8.72 -14.80 -11.70
N LEU A 369 -10.05 -14.79 -11.56
CA LEU A 369 -10.71 -15.49 -10.48
C LEU A 369 -10.63 -17.01 -10.75
N PRO A 370 -10.16 -17.81 -9.77
CA PRO A 370 -10.06 -19.27 -9.90
C PRO A 370 -11.40 -19.99 -9.91
#